data_AF-A0AAU8IG29-F1
#
_entry.id   AF-A0AAU8IG29-F1
#
_cell.length_a   1.000
_cell.length_b   1.000
_cell.length_c   1.000
_cell.angle_alpha   90.00
_cell.angle_beta   90.00
_cell.angle_gamma   90.00
#
_symmetry.space_group_name_H-M   'P 1'
#
loop_
_entity.id
_entity.type
_entity.pdbx_description
1 polymer ?
#
loop_
_entity_poly.entity_id
_entity_poly.type
_entity_poly.pdbx_seq_one_letter_code
_entity_poly.pdbx_strand_id
1 'polypeptide(L)'
;MESITDRLDLRSDGIWYPIAVAILLVLIVLFMRKREMNWRYIYFTFGIVGTMTWVIDMIVGVFFHGYILGWDHVIGLGDLFGVTLIPSFLAIIFLNYRTPSNKWLMLILFILLSLLIEGGAMATGYFRQRNWNLFYSVLGYVVVFGWLLPLHKRIMNAG
;
A
#
# COMPACT_ATOMS: atom_id res chain seq x y z
N MET A 1 -28.75 -18.37 -2.97
CA MET A 1 -28.00 -17.65 -4.02
C MET A 1 -27.16 -16.62 -3.29
N GLU A 2 -25.83 -16.76 -3.30
CA GLU A 2 -24.96 -15.69 -2.81
C GLU A 2 -25.20 -14.43 -3.63
N SER A 3 -25.36 -13.30 -2.95
CA SER A 3 -25.54 -12.03 -3.63
C SER A 3 -24.19 -11.51 -4.15
N ILE A 4 -24.19 -10.70 -5.21
CA ILE A 4 -22.97 -10.03 -5.70
C ILE A 4 -22.29 -9.23 -4.58
N THR A 5 -23.08 -8.73 -3.62
CA THR A 5 -22.58 -8.01 -2.44
C THR A 5 -21.78 -8.89 -1.48
N ASP A 6 -22.08 -10.19 -1.39
CA ASP A 6 -21.33 -11.13 -0.55
C ASP A 6 -19.98 -11.51 -1.20
N ARG A 7 -19.94 -11.57 -2.54
CA ARG A 7 -18.70 -11.86 -3.29
C ARG A 7 -17.69 -10.72 -3.30
N LEU A 8 -18.15 -9.48 -3.09
CA LEU A 8 -17.30 -8.29 -3.07
C LEU A 8 -16.89 -7.87 -1.64
N ASP A 9 -17.27 -8.66 -0.63
CA ASP A 9 -17.11 -8.39 0.81
C ASP A 9 -17.59 -6.99 1.23
N LEU A 10 -18.64 -6.46 0.60
CA LEU A 10 -19.08 -5.07 0.85
C LEU A 10 -19.66 -4.85 2.26
N ARG A 11 -19.91 -5.93 3.00
CA ARG A 11 -20.41 -5.91 4.38
C ARG A 11 -19.31 -6.00 5.43
N SER A 12 -18.05 -6.09 5.02
CA SER A 12 -16.91 -6.14 5.94
C SER A 12 -16.87 -4.89 6.82
N ASP A 13 -16.68 -5.10 8.12
CA ASP A 13 -16.52 -4.01 9.08
C ASP A 13 -15.26 -3.20 8.70
N GLY A 14 -15.44 -1.89 8.53
CA GLY A 14 -14.33 -0.99 8.22
C GLY A 14 -13.89 -0.94 6.75
N ILE A 15 -14.57 -1.62 5.80
CA ILE A 15 -14.21 -1.59 4.36
C ILE A 15 -14.15 -0.16 3.76
N TRP A 16 -14.95 0.76 4.32
CA TRP A 16 -14.95 2.16 3.88
C TRP A 16 -13.57 2.83 4.06
N TYR A 17 -12.78 2.37 5.03
CA TYR A 17 -11.48 2.95 5.36
C TYR A 17 -10.43 2.79 4.24
N PRO A 18 -10.07 1.55 3.80
CA PRO A 18 -9.11 1.38 2.70
C PRO A 18 -9.61 2.05 1.40
N ILE A 19 -10.92 2.04 1.15
CA ILE A 19 -11.50 2.73 -0.02
C ILE A 19 -11.29 4.24 0.08
N ALA A 20 -11.60 4.86 1.22
CA ALA A 20 -11.43 6.30 1.43
C ALA A 20 -9.96 6.73 1.33
N VAL A 21 -9.05 5.97 1.96
CA VAL A 21 -7.61 6.23 1.88
C VAL A 21 -7.10 6.08 0.45
N ALA A 22 -7.51 5.02 -0.26
CA ALA A 22 -7.12 4.82 -1.64
C ALA A 22 -7.62 5.96 -2.55
N ILE A 23 -8.89 6.39 -2.43
CA ILE A 23 -9.44 7.52 -3.18
C ILE A 23 -8.64 8.79 -2.89
N LEU A 24 -8.35 9.07 -1.61
CA LEU A 24 -7.54 10.23 -1.23
C LEU A 24 -6.15 10.19 -1.90
N LEU A 25 -5.47 9.05 -1.86
CA LEU A 25 -4.16 8.87 -2.48
C LEU A 25 -4.21 8.99 -4.01
N VAL A 26 -5.25 8.46 -4.66
CA VAL A 26 -5.50 8.65 -6.10
C VAL A 26 -5.61 10.13 -6.41
N LEU A 27 -6.44 10.87 -5.67
CA LEU A 27 -6.63 12.31 -5.89
C LEU A 27 -5.32 13.08 -5.70
N ILE A 28 -4.56 12.77 -4.66
CA ILE A 28 -3.22 13.35 -4.46
C ILE A 28 -2.34 13.07 -5.68
N VAL A 29 -2.28 11.82 -6.14
CA VAL A 29 -1.44 11.45 -7.30
C VAL A 29 -1.91 12.13 -8.57
N LEU A 30 -3.21 12.34 -8.79
CA LEU A 30 -3.73 13.04 -9.96
C LEU A 30 -3.34 14.52 -9.93
N PHE A 31 -3.61 15.22 -8.82
CA PHE A 31 -3.43 16.67 -8.72
C PHE A 31 -2.02 17.13 -8.32
N MET A 32 -1.17 16.24 -7.78
CA MET A 32 0.20 16.63 -7.41
C MET A 32 1.02 17.06 -8.63
N ARG A 33 1.87 18.08 -8.43
CA ARG A 33 2.83 18.48 -9.46
C ARG A 33 3.83 17.34 -9.70
N LYS A 34 3.90 16.89 -10.94
CA LYS A 34 4.81 15.85 -11.42
C LYS A 34 6.22 16.46 -11.53
N ARG A 35 7.07 16.21 -10.54
CA ARG A 35 8.42 16.80 -10.44
C ARG A 35 9.46 15.83 -10.99
N GLU A 36 9.54 14.67 -10.37
CA GLU A 36 10.57 13.65 -10.65
C GLU A 36 10.03 12.47 -11.47
N MET A 37 8.73 12.46 -11.79
CA MET A 37 8.06 11.34 -12.46
C MET A 37 7.20 11.83 -13.64
N ASN A 38 7.30 11.15 -14.77
CA ASN A 38 6.36 11.26 -15.88
C ASN A 38 5.25 10.19 -15.75
N TRP A 39 4.16 10.29 -16.52
CA TRP A 39 3.06 9.33 -16.53
C TRP A 39 3.50 7.89 -16.82
N ARG A 40 4.54 7.70 -17.65
CA ARG A 40 5.16 6.38 -17.86
C ARG A 40 5.73 5.81 -16.57
N TYR A 41 6.48 6.62 -15.81
CA TYR A 41 7.04 6.18 -14.53
C TYR A 41 5.95 5.86 -13.51
N ILE A 42 4.87 6.63 -13.50
CA ILE A 42 3.70 6.34 -12.64
C ILE A 42 3.09 4.99 -13.00
N TYR A 43 2.85 4.73 -14.29
CA TYR A 43 2.30 3.46 -14.75
C TYR A 43 3.18 2.26 -14.40
N PHE A 44 4.49 2.34 -14.65
CA PHE A 44 5.42 1.26 -14.29
C PHE A 44 5.54 1.04 -12.79
N THR A 45 5.58 2.12 -12.01
CA THR A 45 5.65 2.03 -10.54
C THR A 45 4.38 1.41 -9.99
N PHE A 46 3.22 1.80 -10.50
CA PHE A 46 1.94 1.21 -10.13
C PHE A 46 1.91 -0.29 -10.40
N GLY A 47 2.29 -0.72 -11.60
CA GLY A 47 2.30 -2.13 -11.98
C GLY A 47 3.25 -2.97 -11.12
N ILE A 48 4.50 -2.50 -10.93
CA ILE A 48 5.51 -3.24 -10.17
C ILE A 48 5.14 -3.30 -8.69
N VAL A 49 4.83 -2.16 -8.07
CA VAL A 49 4.51 -2.12 -6.64
C VAL A 49 3.25 -2.90 -6.35
N GLY A 50 2.19 -2.72 -7.15
CA GLY A 50 0.94 -3.48 -6.99
C GLY A 50 1.13 -4.98 -7.15
N THR A 51 1.96 -5.42 -8.11
CA THR A 51 2.24 -6.86 -8.27
C THR A 51 3.02 -7.40 -7.06
N MET A 52 4.04 -6.68 -6.61
CA MET A 52 4.85 -7.10 -5.47
C MET A 52 4.04 -7.17 -4.17
N THR A 53 3.10 -6.25 -3.96
CA THR A 53 2.25 -6.26 -2.76
C THR A 53 1.31 -7.46 -2.76
N TRP A 54 0.74 -7.83 -3.91
CA TRP A 54 -0.05 -9.07 -4.02
C TRP A 54 0.78 -10.32 -3.76
N VAL A 55 2.02 -10.40 -4.29
CA VAL A 55 2.91 -11.53 -4.01
C VAL A 55 3.24 -11.62 -2.53
N ILE A 56 3.54 -10.48 -1.89
CA ILE A 56 3.81 -10.43 -0.44
C ILE A 56 2.56 -10.81 0.35
N ASP A 57 1.38 -10.35 -0.04
CA ASP A 57 0.11 -10.68 0.62
C ASP A 57 -0.21 -12.17 0.55
N MET A 58 -0.02 -12.81 -0.61
CA MET A 58 -0.18 -14.25 -0.75
C MET A 58 0.79 -15.05 0.12
N ILE A 59 2.02 -14.56 0.32
CA ILE A 59 3.00 -15.24 1.18
C ILE A 59 2.70 -14.98 2.65
N VAL A 60 2.54 -13.72 3.05
CA VAL A 60 2.45 -13.31 4.46
C VAL A 60 1.03 -13.49 5.00
N GLY A 61 0.03 -12.97 4.29
CA GLY A 61 -1.38 -13.03 4.67
C GLY A 61 -1.95 -14.44 4.51
N VAL A 62 -1.77 -15.06 3.34
CA VAL A 62 -2.40 -16.36 3.04
C VAL A 62 -1.56 -17.54 3.54
N PHE A 63 -0.28 -17.64 3.16
CA PHE A 63 0.53 -18.83 3.52
C PHE A 63 0.94 -18.82 5.00
N PHE A 64 1.47 -17.71 5.53
CA PHE A 64 1.89 -17.61 6.93
C PHE A 64 0.77 -17.21 7.91
N HIS A 65 -0.43 -16.91 7.42
CA HIS A 65 -1.55 -16.44 8.25
C HIS A 65 -1.16 -15.25 9.15
N GLY A 66 -0.37 -14.32 8.60
CA GLY A 66 0.19 -13.18 9.33
C GLY A 66 -0.89 -12.22 9.81
N TYR A 67 -1.87 -11.94 8.96
CA TYR A 67 -2.96 -11.01 9.22
C TYR A 67 -4.23 -11.42 8.47
N ILE A 68 -5.34 -10.82 8.85
CA ILE A 68 -6.63 -10.94 8.17
C ILE A 68 -7.04 -9.55 7.70
N LEU A 69 -7.39 -9.45 6.42
CA LEU A 69 -8.05 -8.30 5.82
C LEU A 69 -9.55 -8.60 5.71
N GLY A 70 -10.39 -7.67 6.15
CA GLY A 70 -11.84 -7.80 6.06
C GLY A 70 -12.39 -9.07 6.74
N TRP A 71 -13.26 -9.78 6.01
CA TRP A 71 -13.82 -11.06 6.45
C TRP A 71 -12.89 -12.23 6.13
N ASP A 72 -12.71 -13.11 7.11
CA ASP A 72 -11.85 -14.29 7.00
C ASP A 72 -12.36 -15.15 5.81
N HIS A 73 -11.50 -15.35 4.80
CA HIS A 73 -11.69 -16.21 3.61
C HIS A 73 -12.26 -15.61 2.31
N VAL A 74 -12.47 -14.30 2.18
CA VAL A 74 -12.91 -13.70 0.90
C VAL A 74 -12.02 -12.53 0.50
N ILE A 75 -11.40 -12.60 -0.68
CA ILE A 75 -10.71 -11.44 -1.28
C ILE A 75 -11.77 -10.45 -1.74
N GLY A 76 -11.93 -9.37 -0.97
CA GLY A 76 -12.96 -8.36 -1.19
C GLY A 76 -12.50 -7.20 -2.08
N LEU A 77 -13.45 -6.30 -2.40
CA LEU A 77 -13.07 -5.02 -3.03
C LEU A 77 -12.12 -4.23 -2.12
N GLY A 78 -12.37 -4.23 -0.80
CA GLY A 78 -11.50 -3.59 0.18
C GLY A 78 -10.02 -3.97 -0.02
N ASP A 79 -9.75 -5.25 -0.27
CA ASP A 79 -8.41 -5.79 -0.42
C ASP A 79 -7.78 -5.35 -1.73
N LEU A 80 -8.58 -5.25 -2.81
CA LEU A 80 -8.12 -4.67 -4.06
C LEU A 80 -7.62 -3.22 -3.85
N PHE A 81 -8.41 -2.40 -3.15
CA PHE A 81 -8.03 -1.01 -2.83
C PHE A 81 -6.84 -0.97 -1.86
N GLY A 82 -6.86 -1.78 -0.81
CA GLY A 82 -5.86 -1.81 0.25
C GLY A 82 -4.50 -2.37 -0.19
N VAL A 83 -4.48 -3.53 -0.83
CA VAL A 83 -3.27 -4.24 -1.27
C VAL A 83 -2.70 -3.66 -2.56
N THR A 84 -3.54 -3.14 -3.47
CA THR A 84 -3.06 -2.59 -4.74
C THR A 84 -2.85 -1.09 -4.67
N LEU A 85 -3.89 -0.32 -4.37
CA LEU A 85 -3.88 1.13 -4.62
C LEU A 85 -3.10 1.88 -3.56
N ILE A 86 -3.33 1.60 -2.27
CA ILE A 86 -2.64 2.30 -1.18
C ILE A 86 -1.11 2.22 -1.30
N PRO A 87 -0.48 1.02 -1.34
CA PRO A 87 0.98 0.94 -1.41
C PRO A 87 1.53 1.49 -2.73
N SER A 88 0.85 1.26 -3.86
CA SER A 88 1.27 1.77 -5.16
C SER A 88 1.29 3.29 -5.20
N PHE A 89 0.23 3.95 -4.72
CA PHE A 89 0.16 5.41 -4.71
C PHE A 89 1.08 6.03 -3.67
N LEU A 90 1.24 5.41 -2.49
CA LEU A 90 2.27 5.84 -1.53
C LEU A 90 3.67 5.79 -2.16
N ALA A 91 4.00 4.72 -2.88
CA ALA A 91 5.28 4.60 -3.58
C ALA A 91 5.45 5.69 -4.65
N ILE A 92 4.41 5.98 -5.43
CA ILE A 92 4.43 7.04 -6.45
C ILE A 92 4.65 8.42 -5.81
N ILE A 93 3.91 8.76 -4.74
CA ILE A 93 4.06 10.05 -4.05
C ILE A 93 5.48 10.15 -3.47
N PHE A 94 5.95 9.09 -2.81
CA PHE A 94 7.29 9.04 -2.23
C PHE A 94 8.37 9.30 -3.29
N LEU A 95 8.32 8.61 -4.42
CA LEU A 95 9.31 8.75 -5.49
C LEU A 95 9.26 10.11 -6.18
N ASN A 96 8.08 10.74 -6.25
CA ASN A 96 7.90 12.06 -6.84
C ASN A 96 8.51 13.18 -5.98
N TYR A 97 8.55 13.03 -4.66
CA TYR A 97 9.04 14.06 -3.73
C TYR A 97 10.40 13.75 -3.08
N ARG A 98 10.88 12.51 -3.16
CA ARG A 98 12.18 12.10 -2.64
C ARG A 98 13.32 12.64 -3.49
N THR A 99 14.18 13.41 -2.85
CA THR A 99 15.45 13.93 -3.37
C THR A 99 16.63 13.41 -2.53
N PRO A 100 17.87 13.50 -3.03
CA PRO A 100 19.05 13.16 -2.24
C PRO A 100 19.18 13.98 -0.95
N SER A 101 18.71 15.23 -0.95
CA SER A 101 18.79 16.15 0.19
C SER A 101 17.80 15.84 1.31
N ASN A 102 16.62 15.30 1.00
CA ASN A 102 15.56 15.03 1.98
C ASN A 102 15.34 13.53 2.26
N LYS A 103 16.27 12.65 1.83
CA LYS A 103 16.10 11.20 1.84
C LYS A 103 15.66 10.60 3.17
N TRP A 104 16.20 11.10 4.29
CA TRP A 104 15.90 10.61 5.64
C TRP A 104 14.56 11.13 6.14
N LEU A 105 14.26 12.41 5.88
CA LEU A 105 12.97 13.01 6.20
C LEU A 105 11.83 12.28 5.47
N MET A 106 11.98 12.04 4.16
CA MET A 106 10.99 11.31 3.37
C MET A 106 10.83 9.87 3.83
N LEU A 107 11.93 9.19 4.20
CA LEU A 107 11.88 7.84 4.74
C LEU A 107 11.04 7.78 6.03
N ILE A 108 11.37 8.63 7.01
CA ILE A 108 10.67 8.66 8.31
C ILE A 108 9.20 9.04 8.11
N LEU A 109 8.92 10.08 7.30
CA LEU A 109 7.56 10.54 7.04
C LEU A 109 6.68 9.44 6.46
N PHE A 110 7.17 8.69 5.47
CA PHE A 110 6.39 7.64 4.82
C PHE A 110 6.26 6.37 5.66
N ILE A 111 7.24 6.06 6.52
CA ILE A 111 7.07 5.03 7.54
C ILE A 111 5.94 5.42 8.49
N LEU A 112 5.97 6.64 9.04
CA LEU A 112 4.93 7.13 9.95
C LEU A 112 3.55 7.18 9.27
N LEU A 113 3.48 7.63 8.02
CA LEU A 113 2.24 7.67 7.25
C LEU A 113 1.69 6.25 7.01
N SER A 114 2.56 5.29 6.68
CA SER A 114 2.13 3.90 6.45
C SER A 114 1.65 3.24 7.74
N LEU A 115 2.33 3.49 8.86
CA LEU A 115 1.89 3.03 10.19
C LEU A 115 0.57 3.67 10.61
N LEU A 116 0.33 4.94 10.27
CA LEU A 116 -0.93 5.61 10.55
C LEU A 116 -2.08 5.00 9.74
N ILE A 117 -1.83 4.66 8.46
CA ILE A 117 -2.82 3.98 7.61
C ILE A 117 -3.10 2.58 8.15
N GLU A 118 -2.07 1.80 8.47
CA GLU A 118 -2.21 0.48 9.08
C GLU A 118 -2.95 0.55 10.42
N GLY A 119 -2.59 1.48 11.29
CA GLY A 119 -3.26 1.68 12.58
C GLY A 119 -4.73 2.11 12.43
N GLY A 120 -5.05 2.94 11.42
CA GLY A 120 -6.44 3.28 11.11
C GLY A 120 -7.23 2.07 10.58
N ALA A 121 -6.60 1.21 9.77
CA ALA A 121 -7.21 -0.04 9.33
C ALA A 121 -7.45 -1.01 10.50
N MET A 122 -6.56 -1.04 11.49
CA MET A 122 -6.78 -1.79 12.74
C MET A 122 -7.93 -1.23 13.56
N ALA A 123 -7.96 0.09 13.75
CA ALA A 123 -8.96 0.77 14.57
C ALA A 123 -10.39 0.62 14.01
N THR A 124 -10.51 0.47 12.70
CA THR A 124 -11.79 0.26 12.00
C THR A 124 -12.21 -1.21 11.95
N GLY A 125 -11.38 -2.14 12.44
CA GLY A 125 -11.64 -3.58 12.41
C GLY A 125 -11.32 -4.26 11.07
N TYR A 126 -10.95 -3.47 10.04
CA TYR A 126 -10.66 -3.99 8.71
C TYR A 126 -9.36 -4.79 8.65
N PHE A 127 -8.32 -4.40 9.40
CA PHE A 127 -7.07 -5.13 9.49
C PHE A 127 -6.90 -5.75 10.88
N ARG A 128 -6.72 -7.07 10.94
CA ARG A 128 -6.48 -7.79 12.20
C ARG A 128 -5.18 -8.56 12.13
N GLN A 129 -4.27 -8.26 13.06
CA GLN A 129 -3.02 -9.01 13.21
C GLN A 129 -3.30 -10.37 13.85
N ARG A 130 -2.68 -11.44 13.31
CA ARG A 130 -2.63 -12.77 13.94
C ARG A 130 -1.21 -13.09 14.41
N ASN A 131 -0.34 -13.44 13.46
CA ASN A 131 1.07 -13.77 13.71
C ASN A 131 2.02 -12.64 13.30
N TRP A 132 1.46 -11.58 12.72
CA TRP A 132 2.16 -10.36 12.37
C TRP A 132 2.13 -9.36 13.52
N ASN A 133 3.19 -8.59 13.71
CA ASN A 133 3.25 -7.52 14.71
C ASN A 133 3.73 -6.23 14.04
N LEU A 134 3.52 -5.11 14.72
CA LEU A 134 3.95 -3.79 14.23
C LEU A 134 5.46 -3.70 13.95
N PHE A 135 6.29 -4.49 14.64
CA PHE A 135 7.73 -4.50 14.40
C PHE A 135 8.05 -5.01 12.98
N TYR A 136 7.38 -6.07 12.52
CA TYR A 136 7.54 -6.56 11.14
C TYR A 136 7.02 -5.55 10.11
N SER A 137 5.93 -4.82 10.40
CA SER A 137 5.45 -3.72 9.53
C SER A 137 6.50 -2.63 9.39
N VAL A 138 7.06 -2.16 10.50
CA VAL A 138 8.12 -1.13 10.51
C VAL A 138 9.33 -1.59 9.69
N LEU A 139 9.78 -2.83 9.91
CA LEU A 139 10.91 -3.40 9.16
C LEU A 139 10.62 -3.42 7.65
N GLY A 140 9.41 -3.87 7.26
CA GLY A 140 8.96 -3.84 5.87
C GLY A 140 8.99 -2.43 5.27
N TYR A 141 8.42 -1.44 5.97
CA TYR A 141 8.42 -0.05 5.51
C TYR A 141 9.83 0.53 5.38
N VAL A 142 10.73 0.23 6.32
CA VAL A 142 12.15 0.64 6.24
C VAL A 142 12.81 0.05 4.99
N VAL A 143 12.60 -1.23 4.71
CA VAL A 143 13.19 -1.88 3.53
C VAL A 143 12.61 -1.31 2.23
N VAL A 144 11.29 -1.16 2.15
CA VAL A 144 10.58 -0.68 0.96
C VAL A 144 10.97 0.77 0.64
N PHE A 145 10.81 1.69 1.58
CA PHE A 145 11.10 3.11 1.37
C PHE A 145 12.61 3.40 1.40
N GLY A 146 13.38 2.66 2.20
CA GLY A 146 14.81 2.87 2.37
C GLY A 146 15.63 2.36 1.19
N TRP A 147 15.23 1.22 0.60
CA TRP A 147 16.06 0.51 -0.37
C TRP A 147 15.33 0.13 -1.67
N LEU A 148 14.18 -0.55 -1.61
CA LEU A 148 13.52 -1.09 -2.81
C LEU A 148 13.01 0.01 -3.75
N LEU A 149 12.31 1.02 -3.24
CA LEU A 149 11.80 2.12 -4.06
C LEU A 149 12.94 2.98 -4.64
N PRO A 150 13.99 3.36 -3.89
CA PRO A 150 15.17 4.01 -4.46
C PRO A 150 15.87 3.18 -5.54
N LEU A 151 15.95 1.85 -5.38
CA LEU A 151 16.51 0.96 -6.39
C LEU A 151 15.64 0.95 -7.65
N HIS A 152 14.32 0.83 -7.50
CA HIS A 152 13.36 0.93 -8.60
C HIS A 152 13.52 2.23 -9.40
N LYS A 153 13.64 3.38 -8.71
CA LYS A 153 13.91 4.68 -9.36
C LYS A 153 15.24 4.68 -10.14
N ARG A 154 16.29 4.04 -9.62
CA ARG A 154 17.58 3.94 -10.33
C ARG A 154 17.47 3.09 -11.59
N ILE A 155 16.80 1.94 -11.52
CA ILE A 155 16.59 1.05 -12.68
C ILE A 155 15.80 1.78 -13.77
N MET A 156 14.73 2.45 -13.38
CA MET A 156 13.90 3.24 -14.29
C MET A 156 14.62 4.41 -14.96
N ASN A 157 15.67 4.96 -14.34
CA ASN A 157 16.47 6.05 -14.92
C ASN A 157 17.64 5.54 -15.77
N ALA A 158 17.96 4.25 -15.70
CA ALA A 158 19.10 3.64 -16.40
C ALA A 158 18.74 3.10 -17.80
N GLY A 159 17.45 2.94 -18.10
CA GLY A 159 16.92 2.57 -19.42
C GLY A 159 16.20 3.73 -20.07
#